data_AF-A0A2K3JW29-F1
#
_entry.id   AF-A0A2K3JW29-F1
#
_cell.length_a   1.000
_cell.length_b   1.000
_cell.length_c   1.000
_cell.angle_alpha   90.00
_cell.angle_beta   90.00
_cell.angle_gamma   90.00
#
_symmetry.space_group_name_H-M   'P 1'
#
loop_
_entity.id
_entity.type
_entity.pdbx_description
1 polymer ?
#
loop_
_entity_poly.entity_id
_entity_poly.type
_entity_poly.pdbx_seq_one_letter_code
_entity_poly.pdbx_strand_id
1 'polypeptide(L)' 'GGKKLYVPRVEDKNSNMRMLNISRIDDLVANSMNILEPDPVDADGNAREDAVKDVANFQKQCA' A
#
# COMPACT_ATOMS: atom_id res chain seq x y z
N GLY A 1 -21.64 5.58 4.93
CA GLY A 1 -20.20 5.88 5.04
C GLY A 1 -19.43 4.79 4.35
N GLY A 2 -18.64 5.13 3.34
CA GLY A 2 -17.80 4.14 2.63
C GLY A 2 -16.65 3.65 3.51
N LYS A 3 -16.24 2.40 3.34
CA LYS A 3 -15.04 1.85 4.00
C LYS A 3 -13.81 2.30 3.19
N LYS A 4 -12.74 2.71 3.87
CA LYS A 4 -11.43 2.92 3.24
C LYS A 4 -10.73 1.55 3.10
N LEU A 5 -10.16 1.27 1.93
CA LEU A 5 -9.40 0.05 1.67
C LEU A 5 -7.92 0.39 1.63
N TYR A 6 -7.13 -0.39 2.37
CA TYR A 6 -5.68 -0.22 2.44
C TYR A 6 -4.99 -1.51 2.01
N VAL A 7 -3.98 -1.40 1.15
CA VAL A 7 -3.22 -2.53 0.59
C VAL A 7 -1.74 -2.38 0.96
N PRO A 8 -1.06 -3.47 1.37
CA PRO A 8 0.38 -3.42 1.66
C PRO A 8 1.21 -3.25 0.38
N ARG A 9 2.28 -2.47 0.49
CA ARG A 9 3.35 -2.34 -0.51
C ARG A 9 4.69 -2.54 0.17
N VAL A 10 5.54 -3.37 -0.42
CA VAL A 10 6.93 -3.55 0.02
C VAL A 10 7.79 -2.47 -0.63
N GLU A 11 8.52 -1.71 0.17
CA GLU A 11 9.35 -0.60 -0.32
C GLU A 11 10.79 -1.02 -0.62
N ASP A 12 11.31 -2.03 0.08
CA ASP A 12 12.70 -2.43 -0.06
C ASP A 12 12.97 -3.91 0.29
N LYS A 13 14.23 -4.31 0.11
CA LYS A 13 14.73 -5.65 0.42
C LYS A 13 14.84 -5.94 1.92
N ASN A 14 14.67 -4.93 2.77
CA ASN A 14 14.64 -5.08 4.22
C ASN A 14 13.22 -5.38 4.72
N SER A 15 12.28 -5.65 3.81
CA SER A 15 10.88 -5.92 4.11
C SER A 15 10.18 -4.75 4.78
N ASN A 16 10.65 -3.51 4.54
CA ASN A 16 9.89 -2.33 4.92
C ASN A 16 8.59 -2.32 4.11
N MET A 17 7.46 -2.14 4.80
CA MET A 17 6.13 -2.15 4.19
C MET A 17 5.35 -0.90 4.59
N ARG A 18 4.55 -0.40 3.66
CA ARG A 18 3.55 0.64 3.89
C ARG A 18 2.17 0.17 3.50
N MET A 19 1.17 0.78 4.12
CA MET A 19 -0.23 0.55 3.78
C MET A 19 -0.77 1.78 3.07
N LEU A 20 -1.10 1.61 1.80
CA LEU A 20 -1.58 2.69 0.95
C LEU A 20 -3.08 2.56 0.74
N ASN A 21 -3.79 3.70 0.82
CA ASN A 21 -5.20 3.77 0.48
C ASN A 21 -5.38 3.62 -1.03
N ILE A 22 -6.30 2.73 -1.43
CA ILE A 22 -6.77 2.66 -2.82
C ILE A 22 -8.25 3.03 -2.91
N SER A 23 -8.57 3.80 -3.96
CA SER A 23 -9.93 4.24 -4.27
C SER A 23 -10.60 3.35 -5.30
N ARG A 24 -9.79 2.73 -6.18
CA ARG A 24 -10.22 1.89 -7.30
C ARG A 24 -9.14 0.84 -7.62
N ILE A 25 -9.51 -0.17 -8.39
CA ILE A 25 -8.56 -1.23 -8.82
C ILE A 25 -7.45 -0.67 -9.71
N ASP A 26 -7.74 0.36 -10.50
CA ASP A 26 -6.76 1.01 -11.39
C ASP A 26 -5.64 1.74 -10.64
N ASP A 27 -5.76 1.89 -9.31
CA ASP A 27 -4.67 2.38 -8.44
C ASP A 27 -3.58 1.31 -8.19
N LEU A 28 -3.78 0.08 -8.70
CA LEU A 28 -2.85 -1.03 -8.58
C LEU A 28 -2.03 -1.20 -9.85
N VAL A 29 -0.73 -1.39 -9.68
CA VAL A 29 0.24 -1.65 -10.75
C VAL A 29 0.84 -3.03 -10.57
N ALA A 30 0.97 -3.77 -11.67
CA ALA A 30 1.64 -5.06 -11.69
C ALA A 30 3.15 -4.87 -11.57
N ASN A 31 3.77 -5.53 -10.59
CA ASN A 31 5.22 -5.62 -10.48
C ASN A 31 5.80 -6.68 -11.45
N SER A 32 7.13 -6.89 -11.44
CA SER A 32 7.81 -7.88 -12.30
C SER A 32 7.37 -9.33 -12.08
N MET A 33 6.67 -9.62 -10.99
CA MET A 33 6.07 -10.94 -10.68
C MET A 33 4.57 -10.99 -11.05
N ASN A 34 4.04 -9.96 -11.71
CA ASN A 34 2.62 -9.78 -12.03
C ASN A 34 1.71 -9.71 -10.79
N ILE A 35 2.27 -9.36 -9.64
CA ILE A 35 1.52 -9.09 -8.40
C ILE A 35 1.07 -7.64 -8.45
N LEU A 36 -0.22 -7.41 -8.16
CA LEU A 36 -0.82 -6.08 -8.12
C LEU A 36 -0.51 -5.41 -6.78
N GLU A 37 0.27 -4.34 -6.82
CA GLU A 37 0.63 -3.52 -5.66
C GLU A 37 0.14 -2.09 -5.86
N PRO A 38 -0.24 -1.36 -4.80
CA PRO A 38 -0.74 0.00 -4.93
C PRO A 38 0.39 0.95 -5.36
N ASP A 39 0.16 1.82 -6.34
CA ASP A 39 1.16 2.82 -6.76
C ASP A 39 1.44 3.82 -5.61
N PRO A 40 2.71 4.13 -5.28
CA PRO A 40 3.04 5.11 -4.24
C PRO A 40 2.50 6.51 -4.53
N VAL A 41 2.23 6.82 -5.79
CA VAL A 41 1.62 8.08 -6.21
C VAL A 41 0.21 7.87 -6.73
N ASP A 42 -0.63 8.90 -6.58
CA ASP A 42 -1.91 8.95 -7.27
C ASP A 42 -1.77 9.37 -8.73
N ALA A 43 -2.88 9.39 -9.46
CA ALA A 43 -2.91 9.78 -10.88
C ALA A 43 -2.46 11.24 -11.12
N ASP A 44 -2.50 12.08 -10.08
CA ASP A 44 -2.07 13.47 -10.11
C ASP A 44 -0.60 13.65 -9.69
N GLY A 45 0.09 12.54 -9.35
CA GLY A 45 1.49 12.53 -8.92
C GLY A 45 1.71 12.84 -7.44
N ASN A 46 0.65 12.90 -6.63
CA ASN A 46 0.76 13.17 -5.20
C ASN A 46 1.02 11.87 -4.42
N ALA A 47 1.71 11.99 -3.29
CA ALA A 47 1.87 10.88 -2.36
C ALA A 47 0.50 10.46 -1.78
N ARG A 48 0.21 9.15 -1.81
CA ARG A 48 -1.04 8.63 -1.26
C ARG A 48 -1.08 8.72 0.27
N GLU A 49 -2.29 8.78 0.83
CA GLU A 49 -2.53 8.76 2.28
C GLU A 49 -1.99 7.46 2.87
N ASP A 50 -0.93 7.56 3.67
CA ASP A 50 -0.39 6.47 4.46
C ASP A 50 -1.30 6.17 5.65
N ALA A 51 -1.59 4.89 5.89
CA ALA A 51 -2.28 4.47 7.12
C ALA A 51 -1.35 4.39 8.36
N VAL A 52 -0.09 4.83 8.27
CA VAL A 52 0.93 4.54 9.28
C VAL A 52 0.83 5.48 10.49
N LYS A 53 -0.17 5.18 11.32
CA LYS A 53 -0.05 5.18 12.78
C LYS A 53 -0.45 3.84 13.40
N ASP A 54 -1.35 3.07 12.76
CA ASP A 54 -1.94 1.88 13.40
C ASP A 54 -1.41 0.52 12.89
N VAL A 55 -0.68 0.48 11.77
CA VAL A 55 -0.24 -0.80 11.14
C VAL A 55 1.17 -1.25 11.52
N ALA A 56 1.89 -0.48 12.36
CA ALA A 56 3.14 -0.92 12.98
C ALA A 56 3.00 -2.24 13.77
N ASN A 57 1.76 -2.64 14.12
CA ASN A 57 1.45 -3.92 14.74
C ASN A 57 1.27 -5.09 13.77
N PHE A 58 0.97 -4.87 12.48
CA PHE A 58 0.77 -5.98 11.53
C PHE A 58 2.10 -6.63 11.13
N GLN A 59 3.18 -5.84 11.03
CA GLN A 59 4.55 -6.34 10.82
C GLN A 59 5.04 -7.24 11.97
N LYS A 60 4.57 -7.02 13.20
CA LYS A 60 4.94 -7.86 14.36
C LYS A 60 4.11 -9.13 14.51
N GLN A 61 2.98 -9.24 13.82
CA GLN A 61 2.06 -10.37 13.97
C GLN A 61 2.28 -11.49 12.93
N CYS A 62 3.09 -11.22 11.91
CA CYS A 62 3.53 -12.22 10.92
C CYS A 62 4.97 -12.73 11.17
N ALA A 63 5.58 -12.39 12.30
CA ALA A 63 6.90 -12.84 12.73
C ALA A 63 6.81 -13.90 13.83
#